data_AF-A0A368B2I5-F1
#
_entry.id   AF-A0A368B2I5-F1
#
_cell.length_a   1.000
_cell.length_b   1.000
_cell.length_c   1.000
_cell.angle_alpha   90.00
_cell.angle_beta   90.00
_cell.angle_gamma   90.00
#
_symmetry.space_group_name_H-M   'P 1'
#
loop_
_entity.id
_entity.type
_entity.pdbx_description
1 polymer ?
#
loop_
_entity_poly.entity_id
_entity_poly.type
_entity_poly.pdbx_seq_one_letter_code
_entity_poly.pdbx_strand_id
1 'polypeptide(L)'
;MKNSQTIDQIKERFIQYGQAHVFDFFSDLSDEEKTELFDQLAAIDLEELQRQVERLIHEDTTEAQLNYDWDALLPAPFIARPENGGDVQQWEEA
;
A
#
# COMPACT_ATOMS: atom_id res chain seq x y z
N MET A 1 19.75 -16.58 -2.17
CA MET A 1 20.98 -15.74 -2.19
C MET A 1 20.50 -14.30 -2.01
N LYS A 2 20.78 -13.66 -0.87
CA LYS A 2 20.45 -12.23 -0.71
C LYS A 2 21.43 -11.47 -1.59
N ASN A 3 20.95 -10.86 -2.67
CA ASN A 3 21.77 -9.98 -3.51
C ASN A 3 22.22 -8.81 -2.63
N SER A 4 23.48 -8.80 -2.22
CA SER A 4 24.06 -7.67 -1.50
C SER A 4 24.23 -6.53 -2.51
N GLN A 5 23.26 -5.63 -2.57
CA GLN A 5 23.41 -4.41 -3.35
C GLN A 5 24.55 -3.58 -2.74
N THR A 6 25.28 -2.84 -3.55
CA THR A 6 26.25 -1.87 -3.04
C THR A 6 25.57 -0.53 -2.75
N ILE A 7 26.20 0.32 -1.93
CA ILE A 7 25.70 1.67 -1.65
C ILE A 7 25.46 2.48 -2.94
N ASP A 8 26.35 2.35 -3.91
CA ASP A 8 26.26 3.05 -5.20
C ASP A 8 25.08 2.54 -6.04
N GLN A 9 24.80 1.24 -6.00
CA GLN A 9 23.63 0.65 -6.67
C GLN A 9 22.32 1.14 -6.06
N ILE A 10 22.24 1.25 -4.72
CA ILE A 10 21.05 1.79 -4.06
C ILE A 10 20.88 3.27 -4.40
N LYS A 11 21.96 4.07 -4.34
CA LYS A 11 21.91 5.49 -4.72
C LYS A 11 21.40 5.68 -6.14
N GLU A 12 21.97 4.96 -7.10
CA GLU A 12 21.56 5.02 -8.50
C GLU A 12 20.07 4.65 -8.66
N ARG A 13 19.62 3.59 -7.98
CA ARG A 13 18.19 3.19 -7.99
C ARG A 13 17.30 4.31 -7.47
N PHE A 14 17.60 4.89 -6.32
CA PHE A 14 16.80 5.99 -5.76
C PHE A 14 16.80 7.23 -6.66
N ILE A 15 17.92 7.55 -7.32
CA ILE A 15 17.99 8.63 -8.32
C ILE A 15 17.05 8.35 -9.49
N GLN A 16 17.02 7.13 -10.02
CA GLN A 16 16.15 6.73 -11.13
C GLN A 16 14.65 6.89 -10.79
N TYR A 17 14.28 6.69 -9.52
CA TYR A 17 12.92 6.90 -9.03
C TYR A 17 12.64 8.34 -8.57
N GLY A 18 13.55 9.29 -8.80
CA GLY A 18 13.39 10.70 -8.41
C GLY A 18 13.53 10.97 -6.91
N GLN A 19 14.08 10.03 -6.15
CA GLN A 19 14.22 10.07 -4.69
C GLN A 19 15.66 10.40 -4.25
N ALA A 20 16.40 11.19 -5.05
CA ALA A 20 17.80 11.53 -4.78
C ALA A 20 18.00 12.30 -3.46
N HIS A 21 16.99 13.07 -3.04
CA HIS A 21 17.02 13.91 -1.84
C HIS A 21 17.24 13.12 -0.53
N VAL A 22 16.97 11.82 -0.53
CA VAL A 22 17.24 10.93 0.62
C VAL A 22 18.73 10.92 0.99
N PHE A 23 19.62 11.29 0.07
CA PHE A 23 21.07 11.33 0.30
C PHE A 23 21.64 12.73 0.54
N ASP A 24 20.81 13.78 0.68
CA ASP A 24 21.27 15.17 0.80
C ASP A 24 22.26 15.39 1.96
N PHE A 25 22.14 14.61 3.04
CA PHE A 25 23.01 14.68 4.22
C PHE A 25 23.91 13.45 4.39
N PHE A 26 24.03 12.61 3.37
CA PHE A 26 24.77 11.34 3.47
C PHE A 26 26.26 11.53 3.82
N SER A 27 26.87 12.66 3.43
CA SER A 27 28.25 12.98 3.78
C SER A 27 28.46 13.21 5.27
N ASP A 28 27.42 13.62 5.97
CA ASP A 28 27.50 14.10 7.35
C ASP A 28 27.29 12.94 8.36
N LEU A 29 26.85 11.78 7.86
CA LEU A 29 26.59 10.58 8.64
C LEU A 29 27.90 9.85 9.05
N SER A 30 27.88 9.26 10.24
CA SER A 30 28.88 8.27 10.67
C SER A 30 28.79 6.99 9.84
N ASP A 31 29.78 6.11 9.98
CA ASP A 31 29.78 4.85 9.25
C ASP A 31 28.69 3.89 9.76
N GLU A 32 28.35 3.95 11.05
CA GLU A 32 27.21 3.24 11.63
C GLU A 32 25.87 3.77 11.07
N GLU A 33 25.69 5.09 11.04
CA GLU A 33 24.48 5.72 10.50
C GLU A 33 24.29 5.44 9.01
N LYS A 34 25.38 5.42 8.22
CA LYS A 34 25.33 5.03 6.80
C LYS A 34 24.91 3.57 6.63
N THR A 35 25.37 2.69 7.51
CA THR A 35 25.03 1.25 7.47
C THR A 35 23.55 1.06 7.80
N GLU A 36 23.06 1.72 8.85
CA GLU A 36 21.65 1.67 9.23
C GLU A 36 20.74 2.23 8.12
N LEU A 37 21.11 3.38 7.55
CA LEU A 37 20.39 3.96 6.41
C LEU A 37 20.39 2.97 5.23
N PHE A 38 21.52 2.35 4.91
CA PHE A 38 21.61 1.38 3.82
C PHE A 38 20.64 0.19 4.02
N ASP A 39 20.58 -0.37 5.23
CA ASP A 39 19.67 -1.48 5.54
C ASP A 39 18.20 -1.08 5.37
N GLN A 40 17.84 0.13 5.78
CA GLN A 40 16.50 0.68 5.57
C GLN A 40 16.18 0.86 4.09
N LEU A 41 17.08 1.46 3.31
CA LEU A 41 16.89 1.72 1.89
C LEU A 41 16.84 0.44 1.04
N ALA A 42 17.58 -0.59 1.45
CA ALA A 42 17.57 -1.91 0.80
C ALA A 42 16.24 -2.64 0.99
N ALA A 43 15.54 -2.40 2.10
CA ALA A 43 14.24 -3.01 2.40
C ALA A 43 13.07 -2.40 1.61
N ILE A 44 13.25 -1.20 1.04
CA ILE A 44 12.20 -0.49 0.31
C ILE A 44 12.11 -1.02 -1.12
N ASP A 45 10.89 -1.37 -1.51
CA ASP A 45 10.48 -1.57 -2.89
C ASP A 45 10.01 -0.24 -3.49
N LEU A 46 10.87 0.39 -4.29
CA LEU A 46 10.59 1.69 -4.90
C LEU A 46 9.60 1.63 -6.06
N GLU A 47 9.50 0.48 -6.73
CA GLU A 47 8.53 0.27 -7.81
C GLU A 47 7.12 0.23 -7.23
N GLU A 48 6.95 -0.55 -6.14
CA GLU A 48 5.71 -0.58 -5.37
C GLU A 48 5.34 0.80 -4.85
N LEU A 49 6.31 1.50 -4.23
CA LEU A 49 6.07 2.84 -3.68
C LEU A 49 5.59 3.82 -4.75
N GLN A 50 6.24 3.85 -5.92
CA GLN A 50 5.83 4.70 -7.03
C GLN A 50 4.41 4.37 -7.50
N ARG A 51 4.08 3.07 -7.65
CA ARG A 51 2.74 2.64 -8.03
C ARG A 51 1.68 3.08 -7.02
N GLN A 52 1.98 3.02 -5.73
CA GLN A 52 1.06 3.44 -4.68
C GLN A 52 0.88 4.96 -4.65
N VAL A 53 1.96 5.73 -4.86
CA VAL A 53 1.89 7.19 -4.97
C VAL A 53 1.01 7.60 -6.15
N GLU A 54 1.19 6.97 -7.31
CA GLU A 54 0.34 7.22 -8.46
C GLU A 54 -1.13 6.92 -8.13
N ARG A 55 -1.41 5.73 -7.61
CA ARG A 55 -2.78 5.28 -7.29
C ARG A 55 -3.49 6.09 -6.20
N LEU A 56 -2.76 6.58 -5.20
CA LEU A 56 -3.37 7.20 -4.01
C LEU A 56 -3.35 8.72 -4.04
N ILE A 57 -2.43 9.32 -4.78
CA ILE A 57 -2.20 10.78 -4.76
C ILE A 57 -2.52 11.39 -6.12
N HIS A 58 -2.14 10.72 -7.21
CA HIS A 58 -2.22 11.29 -8.56
C HIS A 58 -3.43 10.79 -9.36
N GLU A 59 -3.89 9.56 -9.10
CA GLU A 59 -5.16 9.07 -9.63
C GLU A 59 -6.28 9.92 -9.03
N ASP A 60 -6.84 10.77 -9.88
CA ASP A 60 -7.97 11.64 -9.57
C ASP A 60 -9.25 10.82 -9.48
N THR A 61 -9.34 10.01 -8.41
CA THR A 61 -10.49 9.20 -8.06
C THR A 61 -11.53 10.12 -7.43
N THR A 62 -12.01 11.09 -8.19
CA THR A 62 -13.16 11.89 -7.76
C THR A 62 -14.35 10.96 -7.59
N GLU A 63 -15.16 11.18 -6.54
CA GLU A 63 -16.45 10.48 -6.37
C GLU A 63 -17.31 10.54 -7.65
N ALA A 64 -17.09 11.54 -8.50
CA ALA A 64 -17.71 11.69 -9.82
C ALA A 64 -17.38 10.58 -10.83
N GLN A 65 -16.28 9.83 -10.69
CA GLN A 65 -15.97 8.66 -11.52
C GLN A 65 -16.66 7.39 -11.05
N LEU A 66 -17.06 7.36 -9.78
CA LEU A 66 -17.91 6.32 -9.23
C LEU A 66 -19.35 6.66 -9.58
N ASN A 67 -19.83 6.18 -10.74
CA ASN A 67 -21.25 6.13 -11.07
C ASN A 67 -21.96 5.11 -10.16
N TYR A 68 -21.85 5.33 -8.85
CA TYR A 68 -22.42 4.50 -7.80
C TYR A 68 -23.86 4.93 -7.60
N ASP A 69 -24.77 3.99 -7.81
CA ASP A 69 -26.18 4.18 -7.48
C ASP A 69 -26.34 4.04 -5.97
N TRP A 70 -26.33 5.18 -5.27
CA TRP A 70 -26.51 5.24 -3.82
C TRP A 70 -27.90 4.75 -3.40
N ASP A 71 -28.89 4.84 -4.28
CA ASP A 71 -30.25 4.36 -4.01
C ASP A 71 -30.35 2.82 -4.12
N ALA A 72 -29.36 2.17 -4.76
CA ALA A 72 -29.26 0.71 -4.82
C ALA A 72 -28.62 0.06 -3.57
N LEU A 73 -28.15 0.87 -2.61
CA LEU A 73 -27.58 0.35 -1.36
C LEU A 73 -28.69 -0.18 -0.45
N LEU A 74 -28.83 -1.51 -0.42
CA LEU A 74 -29.68 -2.19 0.54
C LEU A 74 -28.89 -2.55 1.81
N PRO A 75 -29.55 -2.65 2.97
CA PRO A 75 -28.95 -3.24 4.16
C PRO A 75 -28.38 -4.63 3.86
N ALA A 76 -27.35 -5.02 4.61
CA ALA A 76 -26.81 -6.37 4.52
C ALA A 76 -27.94 -7.41 4.66
N PRO A 77 -27.95 -8.48 3.86
CA PRO A 77 -28.97 -9.51 3.95
C PRO A 77 -29.10 -10.01 5.38
N PHE A 78 -30.32 -10.00 5.90
CA PHE A 78 -30.63 -10.46 7.25
C PHE A 78 -31.54 -11.67 7.18
N ILE A 79 -31.08 -12.79 7.72
CA ILE A 79 -31.90 -13.99 7.93
C ILE A 79 -32.32 -13.97 9.40
N ALA A 80 -33.62 -13.79 9.68
CA ALA A 80 -34.13 -13.82 11.04
C ALA A 80 -33.97 -15.23 11.63
N ARG A 81 -33.57 -15.37 12.90
CA ARG A 81 -33.51 -16.69 13.55
C ARG A 81 -34.90 -17.36 13.55
N PRO A 82 -34.98 -18.71 13.58
CA PRO A 82 -36.26 -19.40 13.67
C PRO A 82 -37.10 -18.96 14.87
N GLU A 83 -36.43 -18.68 16.00
CA GLU A 83 -37.02 -18.13 17.22
C GLU A 83 -37.71 -16.77 17.02
N ASN A 84 -37.31 -16.03 15.99
CA ASN A 84 -37.85 -14.72 15.59
C ASN A 84 -38.69 -14.81 14.30
N GLY A 85 -39.18 -16.01 13.95
CA GLY A 85 -40.07 -16.23 12.80
C GLY A 85 -39.36 -16.40 11.46
N GLY A 86 -38.06 -16.63 11.44
CA GLY A 86 -37.33 -16.97 10.22
C GLY A 86 -37.40 -18.45 9.86
N ASP A 87 -36.94 -18.77 8.65
CA ASP A 87 -36.99 -20.12 8.11
C ASP A 87 -35.87 -20.99 8.72
N VAL A 88 -36.27 -22.14 9.29
CA VAL A 88 -35.37 -23.13 9.88
C VAL A 88 -34.44 -23.73 8.82
N GLN A 89 -34.98 -24.06 7.64
CA GLN A 89 -34.21 -24.69 6.59
C GLN A 89 -33.17 -23.72 6.00
N GLN A 90 -33.52 -22.44 5.85
CA GLN A 90 -32.57 -21.41 5.42
C GLN A 90 -31.45 -21.15 6.44
N TRP A 91 -31.70 -21.32 7.74
CA TRP A 91 -30.65 -21.23 8.77
C TRP A 91 -29.77 -22.47 8.84
N GLU A 92 -30.31 -23.66 8.54
CA GLU A 92 -29.54 -24.90 8.51
C GLU A 92 -28.61 -24.98 7.29
N GLU A 93 -28.95 -24.26 6.20
CA GLU A 93 -28.17 -24.21 4.95
C GLU A 93 -27.18 -23.02 4.84
N ALA A 94 -27.30 -21.98 5.68
CA ALA A 94 -26.46 -20.77 5.68
C ALA A 94 -25.16 -20.90 6.47
#